data_AF-A0A5N6YSC7-F1
#
_entry.id   AF-A0A5N6YSC7-F1
#
_cell.length_a   1.000
_cell.length_b   1.000
_cell.length_c   1.000
_cell.angle_alpha   90.00
_cell.angle_beta   90.00
_cell.angle_gamma   90.00
#
_symmetry.space_group_name_H-M   'P 1'
#
loop_
_entity.id
_entity.type
_entity.pdbx_description
1 polymer ?
#
loop_
_entity_poly.entity_id
_entity_poly.type
_entity_poly.pdbx_seq_one_letter_code
_entity_poly.pdbx_strand_id
1 'polypeptide(L)'
;MSETSYGEYRALIGTTINHPSSHHGGRTHKSPLQPTGARLLAGFRQIKQSVDKLKEKVDGLKRRVAPYREIRKSILKTGLSTTGLPQSQRRNEVTHGGNIKEDYFLIMEEENREVTDKWRRAFNDIYGFQLASLEDRLLTAPNKVVEVFNMYGNCRVLHRWKGHHDVKREVLDKCHKLLVPWVTKTEPDDYLQNRSPSLLLYSQIVSLYESG
;
A
#
# COMPACT_ATOMS: atom_id res chain seq x y z
N MET A 1 26.59 1.35 21.33
CA MET A 1 27.40 2.24 20.47
C MET A 1 27.21 1.81 19.02
N SER A 2 26.35 2.52 18.29
CA SER A 2 26.41 2.77 16.84
C SER A 2 25.05 3.35 16.40
N GLU A 3 24.80 4.60 16.79
CA GLU A 3 23.76 5.42 16.17
C GLU A 3 24.24 5.76 14.75
N THR A 4 23.45 5.40 13.74
CA THR A 4 23.59 5.98 12.41
C THR A 4 22.22 6.29 11.84
N SER A 5 22.16 7.48 11.24
CA SER A 5 21.20 7.94 10.25
C SER A 5 19.84 8.39 10.78
N TYR A 6 19.63 9.72 10.84
CA TYR A 6 18.56 10.41 10.11
C TYR A 6 18.81 11.93 10.19
N GLY A 7 19.81 12.39 9.44
CA GLY A 7 19.99 13.80 9.12
C GLY A 7 19.42 14.09 7.74
N GLU A 8 18.71 15.23 7.64
CA GLU A 8 18.51 16.00 6.41
C GLU A 8 17.49 15.48 5.37
N TYR A 9 16.21 15.80 5.62
CA TYR A 9 15.25 16.11 4.56
C TYR A 9 14.31 17.24 4.99
N ARG A 10 14.85 18.46 5.10
CA ARG A 10 14.05 19.71 5.13
C ARG A 10 14.87 20.89 4.59
N ALA A 11 14.79 21.12 3.29
CA ALA A 11 14.88 22.44 2.68
C ALA A 11 14.16 22.32 1.34
N LEU A 12 13.25 23.25 1.00
CA LEU A 12 12.39 23.08 -0.17
C LEU A 12 11.13 23.95 -0.27
N ILE A 13 10.54 24.48 0.83
CA ILE A 13 9.43 25.44 0.72
C ILE A 13 9.55 26.45 1.86
N GLY A 14 9.78 27.72 1.51
CA GLY A 14 9.79 28.81 2.49
C GLY A 14 10.55 30.04 2.01
N THR A 15 10.13 30.66 0.91
CA THR A 15 10.50 32.05 0.62
C THR A 15 9.44 32.97 1.18
N THR A 16 9.73 33.49 2.36
CA THR A 16 9.11 34.63 3.01
C THR A 16 9.24 35.87 2.12
N ILE A 17 8.12 36.55 1.87
CA ILE A 17 8.07 37.84 1.17
C ILE A 17 8.52 38.91 2.17
N ASN A 18 9.71 39.46 1.97
CA ASN A 18 10.14 40.71 2.63
C ASN A 18 10.13 41.83 1.58
N HIS A 19 9.33 42.87 1.84
CA HIS A 19 9.35 44.15 1.15
C HIS A 19 10.66 44.89 1.41
N PRO A 20 11.22 45.59 0.39
CA PRO A 20 12.03 46.77 0.63
C PRO A 20 11.38 48.02 0.02
N SER A 21 11.37 49.07 0.84
CA SER A 21 11.03 50.44 0.50
C SER A 21 11.93 51.04 -0.59
N SER A 22 11.34 51.96 -1.32
CA SER A 22 11.88 52.75 -2.42
C SER A 22 13.07 53.65 -2.05
N HIS A 23 14.07 53.74 -2.93
CA HIS A 23 14.68 55.02 -3.30
C HIS A 23 15.27 55.01 -4.71
N HIS A 24 15.26 56.20 -5.30
CA HIS A 24 15.47 56.55 -6.70
C HIS A 24 16.85 56.21 -7.29
N GLY A 25 16.86 55.97 -8.61
CA GLY A 25 17.97 56.35 -9.47
C GLY A 25 18.21 55.43 -10.67
N GLY A 26 18.04 55.98 -11.87
CA GLY A 26 18.84 55.54 -13.02
C GLY A 26 18.15 54.65 -14.07
N ARG A 27 17.99 55.23 -15.26
CA ARG A 27 17.81 54.58 -16.56
C ARG A 27 18.51 53.21 -16.66
N THR A 28 17.73 52.17 -16.96
CA THR A 28 17.77 51.47 -18.26
C THR A 28 16.51 50.59 -18.34
N HIS A 29 15.61 50.90 -19.26
CA HIS A 29 14.54 49.98 -19.63
C HIS A 29 15.18 48.77 -20.33
N LYS A 30 15.60 47.76 -19.56
CA LYS A 30 15.74 46.40 -20.06
C LYS A 30 14.39 45.72 -19.85
N SER A 31 13.59 45.70 -20.91
CA SER A 31 12.45 44.79 -21.00
C SER A 31 12.95 43.36 -20.68
N PRO A 32 12.35 42.63 -19.72
CA PRO A 32 12.63 41.21 -19.58
C PRO A 32 12.00 40.54 -20.79
N LEU A 33 12.83 40.33 -21.81
CA LEU A 33 12.52 39.49 -22.96
C LEU A 33 11.95 38.17 -22.45
N GLN A 34 10.81 37.81 -23.04
CA GLN A 34 10.10 36.55 -22.95
C GLN A 34 11.05 35.34 -22.80
N PRO A 35 10.65 34.25 -22.10
CA PRO A 35 11.48 33.06 -22.02
C PRO A 35 11.82 32.57 -23.43
N THR A 36 13.06 32.82 -23.84
CA THR A 36 13.59 32.50 -25.15
C THR A 36 13.45 31.00 -25.37
N GLY A 37 12.91 30.58 -26.52
CA GLY A 37 12.56 29.18 -26.81
C GLY A 37 13.66 28.15 -26.46
N ALA A 38 14.92 28.56 -26.44
CA ALA A 38 16.04 27.76 -25.95
C ALA A 38 15.91 27.28 -24.48
N ARG A 39 15.40 28.13 -23.57
CA ARG A 39 15.19 27.78 -22.16
C ARG A 39 14.02 26.80 -21.99
N LEU A 40 12.97 26.96 -22.80
CA LEU A 40 11.86 26.00 -22.86
C LEU A 40 12.32 24.64 -23.42
N LEU A 41 13.11 24.65 -24.51
CA LEU A 41 13.68 23.43 -25.10
C LEU A 41 14.67 22.70 -24.16
N ALA A 42 15.43 23.44 -23.35
CA ALA A 42 16.26 22.87 -22.30
C ALA A 42 15.39 22.21 -21.21
N GLY A 43 14.33 22.89 -20.78
CA GLY A 43 13.35 22.34 -19.82
C GLY A 43 12.68 21.07 -20.33
N PHE A 44 12.20 21.04 -21.58
CA PHE A 44 11.62 19.84 -22.18
C PHE A 44 12.62 18.68 -22.26
N ARG A 45 13.88 18.94 -22.60
CA ARG A 45 14.93 17.91 -22.60
C ARG A 45 15.18 17.34 -21.22
N GLN A 46 15.22 18.18 -20.19
CA GLN A 46 15.41 17.75 -18.81
C GLN A 46 14.22 16.92 -18.29
N ILE A 47 12.99 17.33 -18.62
CA ILE A 47 11.77 16.58 -18.29
C ILE A 47 11.81 15.21 -18.97
N LYS A 48 12.10 15.16 -20.28
CA LYS A 48 12.19 13.91 -21.03
C LYS A 48 13.21 12.95 -20.41
N GLN A 49 14.42 13.42 -20.11
CA GLN A 49 15.44 12.62 -19.44
C GLN A 49 14.98 12.11 -18.06
N SER A 50 14.22 12.91 -17.32
CA SER A 50 13.69 12.50 -16.01
C SER A 50 12.61 11.43 -16.15
N VAL A 51 11.73 11.56 -17.16
CA VAL A 51 10.72 10.57 -17.50
C VAL A 51 11.36 9.25 -17.94
N ASP A 52 12.37 9.31 -18.80
CA ASP A 52 13.09 8.12 -19.28
C ASP A 52 13.77 7.38 -18.10
N LYS A 53 14.46 8.12 -17.21
CA LYS A 53 15.05 7.54 -15.99
C LYS A 53 14.00 6.95 -15.05
N LEU A 54 12.84 7.60 -14.91
CA LEU A 54 11.76 7.08 -14.08
C LEU A 54 11.19 5.80 -14.69
N LYS A 55 11.02 5.75 -16.01
CA LYS A 55 10.57 4.56 -16.74
C LYS A 55 11.54 3.39 -16.54
N GLU A 56 12.84 3.61 -16.67
CA GLU A 56 13.86 2.59 -16.40
C GLU A 56 13.79 2.07 -14.96
N LYS A 57 13.60 2.96 -13.97
CA LYS A 57 13.42 2.56 -12.56
C LYS A 57 12.15 1.74 -12.36
N VAL A 58 11.04 2.16 -12.97
CA VAL A 58 9.76 1.44 -12.92
C VAL A 58 9.89 0.06 -13.55
N ASP A 59 10.51 -0.06 -14.72
CA ASP A 59 10.73 -1.33 -15.40
C ASP A 59 11.70 -2.25 -14.62
N GLY A 60 12.71 -1.66 -13.99
CA GLY A 60 13.58 -2.35 -13.03
C GLY A 60 12.80 -2.90 -11.83
N LEU A 61 11.92 -2.10 -11.22
CA LEU A 61 11.06 -2.53 -10.12
C LEU A 61 10.08 -3.62 -10.53
N LYS A 62 9.41 -3.45 -11.68
CA LYS A 62 8.48 -4.46 -12.24
C LYS A 62 9.15 -5.83 -12.36
N ARG A 63 10.38 -5.88 -12.90
CA ARG A 63 11.15 -7.13 -12.99
C ARG A 63 11.47 -7.74 -11.64
N ARG A 64 11.79 -6.91 -10.63
CA ARG A 64 12.11 -7.38 -9.27
C ARG A 64 10.88 -7.90 -8.52
N VAL A 65 9.70 -7.33 -8.76
CA VAL A 65 8.45 -7.75 -8.08
C VAL A 65 7.71 -8.86 -8.82
N ALA A 66 8.03 -9.12 -10.10
CA ALA A 66 7.36 -10.16 -10.89
C ALA A 66 7.34 -11.55 -10.22
N PRO A 67 8.44 -12.07 -9.64
CA PRO A 67 8.40 -13.35 -8.93
C PRO A 67 7.42 -13.36 -7.75
N TYR A 68 7.33 -12.24 -7.02
CA TYR A 68 6.38 -12.09 -5.91
C TYR A 68 4.93 -12.06 -6.41
N ARG A 69 4.65 -11.39 -7.53
CA ARG A 69 3.32 -11.39 -8.17
C ARG A 69 2.87 -12.79 -8.56
N GLU A 70 3.76 -13.60 -9.14
CA GLU A 70 3.42 -14.99 -9.49
C GLU A 70 3.11 -15.84 -8.26
N ILE A 71 3.78 -15.61 -7.15
CA ILE A 71 3.44 -16.23 -5.86
C ILE A 71 2.04 -15.82 -5.41
N ARG A 72 1.69 -14.52 -5.46
CA ARG A 72 0.35 -14.04 -5.10
C ARG A 72 -0.75 -14.62 -5.98
N LYS A 73 -0.55 -14.67 -7.30
CA LYS A 73 -1.46 -15.33 -8.23
C LYS A 73 -1.67 -16.81 -7.87
N SER A 74 -0.60 -17.52 -7.50
CA SER A 74 -0.71 -18.90 -7.04
C SER A 74 -1.56 -19.02 -5.78
N ILE A 75 -1.37 -18.15 -4.79
CA ILE A 75 -2.18 -18.13 -3.55
C ILE A 75 -3.65 -17.87 -3.86
N LEU A 76 -3.96 -16.89 -4.73
CA LEU A 76 -5.33 -16.61 -5.17
C LEU A 76 -5.95 -17.76 -5.99
N LYS A 77 -5.13 -18.55 -6.67
CA LYS A 77 -5.58 -19.73 -7.44
C LYS A 77 -5.92 -20.90 -6.51
N THR A 78 -5.18 -21.08 -5.42
CA THR A 78 -5.40 -22.14 -4.44
C THR A 78 -6.51 -21.79 -3.43
N GLY A 79 -6.55 -20.54 -2.97
CA GLY A 79 -7.34 -20.17 -1.79
C GLY A 79 -6.76 -20.76 -0.49
N LEU A 80 -7.63 -21.12 0.47
CA LEU A 80 -7.21 -21.70 1.77
C LEU A 80 -6.94 -23.22 1.72
N SER A 81 -7.22 -23.88 0.58
CA SER A 81 -7.13 -25.34 0.46
C SER A 81 -5.79 -25.79 -0.11
N THR A 82 -4.90 -26.30 0.75
CA THR A 82 -3.61 -26.89 0.32
C THR A 82 -3.72 -28.35 -0.15
N THR A 83 -4.91 -28.94 -0.10
CA THR A 83 -5.14 -30.37 -0.36
C THR A 83 -4.85 -30.71 -1.82
N GLY A 84 -3.95 -31.67 -2.05
CA GLY A 84 -3.58 -32.15 -3.39
C GLY A 84 -2.55 -31.31 -4.13
N LEU A 85 -2.02 -30.24 -3.52
CA LEU A 85 -1.04 -29.37 -4.19
C LEU A 85 0.39 -29.91 -4.17
N PRO A 86 1.19 -29.62 -5.22
CA PRO A 86 2.64 -29.76 -5.21
C PRO A 86 3.28 -29.10 -3.99
N GLN A 87 4.36 -29.69 -3.48
CA GLN A 87 5.01 -29.23 -2.24
C GLN A 87 5.60 -27.82 -2.36
N SER A 88 6.00 -27.38 -3.56
CA SER A 88 6.44 -26.00 -3.81
C SER A 88 5.32 -24.97 -3.57
N GLN A 89 4.09 -25.26 -4.02
CA GLN A 89 2.94 -24.38 -3.81
C GLN A 89 2.51 -24.36 -2.34
N ARG A 90 2.53 -25.52 -1.67
CA ARG A 90 2.28 -25.58 -0.21
C ARG A 90 3.29 -24.74 0.59
N ARG A 91 4.56 -24.71 0.20
CA ARG A 91 5.59 -23.88 0.86
C ARG A 91 5.42 -22.38 0.62
N ASN A 92 4.88 -21.99 -0.55
CA ASN A 92 4.65 -20.59 -0.88
C ASN A 92 3.54 -19.97 -0.02
N GLU A 93 2.43 -20.68 0.17
CA GLU A 93 1.33 -20.26 1.06
C GLU A 93 1.78 -20.19 2.53
N VAL A 94 2.68 -21.09 2.94
CA VAL A 94 3.26 -21.14 4.29
C VAL A 94 4.13 -19.90 4.61
N THR A 95 4.68 -19.22 3.59
CA THR A 95 5.72 -18.20 3.77
C THR A 95 5.27 -16.78 3.41
N HIS A 96 4.34 -16.64 2.47
CA HIS A 96 3.93 -15.34 1.93
C HIS A 96 2.50 -15.02 2.40
N GLY A 97 2.39 -14.39 3.57
CA GLY A 97 1.13 -14.03 4.20
C GLY A 97 0.22 -13.11 3.37
N GLY A 98 -0.86 -12.58 3.93
CA GLY A 98 -1.76 -11.66 3.24
C GLY A 98 -1.08 -10.39 2.73
N ASN A 99 -1.40 -10.01 1.49
CA ASN A 99 -1.12 -8.68 0.94
C ASN A 99 -2.34 -8.17 0.15
N ILE A 100 -3.26 -7.51 0.86
CA ILE A 100 -4.59 -7.18 0.33
C ILE A 100 -4.53 -6.24 -0.87
N LYS A 101 -3.58 -5.29 -0.89
CA LYS A 101 -3.44 -4.35 -2.01
C LYS A 101 -2.92 -5.05 -3.26
N GLU A 102 -1.90 -5.88 -3.13
CA GLU A 102 -1.38 -6.61 -4.28
C GLU A 102 -2.43 -7.57 -4.85
N ASP A 103 -3.15 -8.27 -3.99
CA ASP A 103 -4.23 -9.17 -4.42
C ASP A 103 -5.37 -8.41 -5.11
N TYR A 104 -5.75 -7.24 -4.59
CA TYR A 104 -6.69 -6.34 -5.23
C TYR A 104 -6.22 -5.96 -6.64
N PHE A 105 -4.98 -5.47 -6.78
CA PHE A 105 -4.46 -5.07 -8.09
C PHE A 105 -4.40 -6.23 -9.07
N LEU A 106 -3.96 -7.41 -8.63
CA LEU A 106 -3.93 -8.60 -9.48
C LEU A 106 -5.33 -8.98 -9.98
N ILE A 107 -6.36 -8.91 -9.13
CA ILE A 107 -7.74 -9.21 -9.54
C ILE A 107 -8.28 -8.16 -10.50
N MET A 108 -7.93 -6.88 -10.32
CA MET A 108 -8.38 -5.79 -11.18
C MET A 108 -7.64 -5.74 -12.53
N GLU A 109 -6.39 -6.19 -12.58
CA GLU A 109 -5.56 -6.26 -13.79
C GLU A 109 -5.81 -7.53 -14.63
N GLU A 110 -6.47 -8.55 -14.07
CA GLU A 110 -6.72 -9.83 -14.76
C GLU A 110 -7.92 -9.75 -15.71
N GLU A 111 -7.69 -10.08 -16.98
CA GLU A 111 -8.69 -9.98 -18.05
C GLU A 111 -9.58 -11.22 -18.12
N ASN A 112 -9.11 -12.38 -17.64
CA ASN A 112 -9.87 -13.62 -17.70
C ASN A 112 -10.93 -13.69 -16.59
N ARG A 113 -12.20 -13.55 -16.97
CA ARG A 113 -13.35 -13.57 -16.04
C ARG A 113 -13.39 -14.81 -15.14
N GLU A 114 -13.17 -16.01 -15.67
CA GLU A 114 -13.21 -17.24 -14.86
C GLU A 114 -12.10 -17.27 -13.79
N VAL A 115 -10.93 -16.73 -14.12
CA VAL A 115 -9.82 -16.58 -13.17
C VAL A 115 -10.18 -15.55 -12.12
N THR A 116 -10.70 -14.39 -12.53
CA THR A 116 -11.11 -13.34 -11.58
C THR A 116 -12.20 -13.81 -10.62
N ASP A 117 -13.17 -14.60 -11.07
CA ASP A 117 -14.24 -15.13 -10.21
C ASP A 117 -13.69 -16.09 -9.15
N LYS A 118 -12.71 -16.94 -9.52
CA LYS A 118 -12.00 -17.80 -8.56
C LYS A 118 -11.20 -16.97 -7.56
N TRP A 119 -10.46 -15.97 -8.04
CA TRP A 119 -9.64 -15.13 -7.18
C TRP A 119 -10.49 -14.26 -6.24
N ARG A 120 -11.67 -13.77 -6.66
CA ARG A 120 -12.61 -13.05 -5.80
C ARG A 120 -13.13 -13.92 -4.65
N ARG A 121 -13.38 -15.21 -4.90
CA ARG A 121 -13.72 -16.17 -3.84
C ARG A 121 -12.55 -16.38 -2.87
N ALA A 122 -11.35 -16.67 -3.40
CA ALA A 122 -10.15 -16.82 -2.58
C ALA A 122 -9.85 -15.57 -1.75
N PHE A 123 -10.02 -14.38 -2.33
CA PHE A 123 -9.89 -13.09 -1.64
C PHE A 123 -10.85 -13.01 -0.44
N ASN A 124 -12.13 -13.34 -0.64
CA ASN A 124 -13.10 -13.37 0.45
C ASN A 124 -12.72 -14.39 1.54
N ASP A 125 -12.21 -15.56 1.14
CA ASP A 125 -11.77 -16.57 2.10
C ASP A 125 -10.55 -16.11 2.92
N ILE A 126 -9.60 -15.41 2.29
CA ILE A 126 -8.39 -14.92 2.95
C ILE A 126 -8.71 -13.72 3.86
N TYR A 127 -9.45 -12.74 3.36
CA TYR A 127 -9.65 -11.45 4.05
C TYR A 127 -10.96 -11.35 4.81
N GLY A 128 -11.91 -12.28 4.62
CA GLY A 128 -13.20 -12.30 5.30
C GLY A 128 -14.21 -11.26 4.81
N PHE A 129 -13.91 -10.56 3.71
CA PHE A 129 -14.77 -9.55 3.11
C PHE A 129 -14.81 -9.71 1.59
N GLN A 130 -15.98 -9.48 1.00
CA GLN A 130 -16.14 -9.48 -0.44
C GLN A 130 -15.38 -8.28 -1.04
N LEU A 131 -14.65 -8.52 -2.13
CA LEU A 131 -13.92 -7.46 -2.85
C LEU A 131 -14.85 -6.30 -3.24
N ALA A 132 -16.10 -6.61 -3.61
CA ALA A 132 -17.11 -5.61 -3.96
C ALA A 132 -17.45 -4.65 -2.81
N SER A 133 -17.38 -5.12 -1.56
CA SER A 133 -17.64 -4.29 -0.37
C SER A 133 -16.50 -3.30 -0.07
N LEU A 134 -15.32 -3.49 -0.67
CA LEU A 134 -14.16 -2.63 -0.46
C LEU A 134 -14.11 -1.47 -1.47
N GLU A 135 -14.81 -1.59 -2.61
CA GLU A 135 -14.83 -0.61 -3.71
C GLU A 135 -13.41 -0.05 -4.02
N ASP A 136 -13.32 1.18 -4.55
CA ASP A 136 -12.04 1.88 -4.76
C ASP A 136 -11.40 2.39 -3.46
N ARG A 137 -12.06 2.22 -2.29
CA ARG A 137 -11.58 2.74 -1.00
C ARG A 137 -10.31 2.07 -0.52
N LEU A 138 -10.03 0.85 -0.98
CA LEU A 138 -8.78 0.17 -0.64
C LEU A 138 -7.56 0.94 -1.16
N LEU A 139 -7.70 1.68 -2.27
CA LEU A 139 -6.62 2.50 -2.84
C LEU A 139 -6.20 3.63 -1.90
N THR A 140 -7.18 4.25 -1.23
CA THR A 140 -6.99 5.37 -0.31
C THR A 140 -7.02 4.94 1.16
N ALA A 141 -7.08 3.63 1.44
CA ALA A 141 -7.18 3.12 2.81
C ALA A 141 -5.97 3.55 3.66
N PRO A 142 -6.20 4.00 4.91
CA PRO A 142 -5.11 4.29 5.85
C PRO A 142 -4.20 3.07 6.06
N ASN A 143 -2.90 3.30 6.26
CA ASN A 143 -1.92 2.21 6.41
C ASN A 143 -2.31 1.19 7.49
N LYS A 144 -2.85 1.64 8.63
CA LYS A 144 -3.30 0.75 9.70
C LYS A 144 -4.48 -0.13 9.30
N VAL A 145 -5.38 0.35 8.45
CA VAL A 145 -6.48 -0.48 7.90
C VAL A 145 -5.91 -1.59 7.03
N VAL A 146 -4.97 -1.24 6.14
CA VAL A 146 -4.27 -2.19 5.27
C VAL A 146 -3.52 -3.23 6.10
N GLU A 147 -2.86 -2.80 7.17
CA GLU A 147 -2.16 -3.66 8.11
C GLU A 147 -3.10 -4.65 8.81
N VAL A 148 -4.27 -4.20 9.27
CA VAL A 148 -5.27 -5.07 9.89
C VAL A 148 -5.81 -6.12 8.91
N PHE A 149 -6.09 -5.73 7.66
CA PHE A 149 -6.44 -6.70 6.61
C PHE A 149 -5.33 -7.74 6.38
N ASN A 150 -4.07 -7.30 6.34
CA ASN A 150 -2.94 -8.20 6.17
C ASN A 150 -2.76 -9.12 7.39
N MET A 151 -2.94 -8.62 8.62
CA MET A 151 -2.93 -9.45 9.84
C MET A 151 -4.05 -10.50 9.81
N TYR A 152 -5.26 -10.12 9.37
CA TYR A 152 -6.37 -11.05 9.19
C TYR A 152 -6.02 -12.15 8.18
N GLY A 153 -5.53 -11.77 6.99
CA GLY A 153 -5.08 -12.70 5.96
C GLY A 153 -3.96 -13.62 6.46
N ASN A 154 -2.94 -13.05 7.12
CA ASN A 154 -1.83 -13.78 7.73
C ASN A 154 -2.30 -14.86 8.70
N CYS A 155 -3.24 -14.52 9.59
CA CYS A 155 -3.82 -15.45 10.55
C CYS A 155 -4.50 -16.63 9.85
N ARG A 156 -5.13 -16.40 8.70
CA ARG A 156 -5.80 -17.44 7.93
C ARG A 156 -4.84 -18.33 7.15
N VAL A 157 -3.84 -17.75 6.48
CA VAL A 157 -3.02 -18.48 5.49
C VAL A 157 -1.70 -19.02 6.04
N LEU A 158 -1.09 -18.34 7.03
CA LEU A 158 0.25 -18.73 7.48
C LEU A 158 0.20 -19.94 8.42
N HIS A 159 1.09 -20.91 8.17
CA HIS A 159 1.21 -22.11 8.98
C HIS A 159 1.67 -21.83 10.42
N ARG A 160 2.32 -20.69 10.71
CA ARG A 160 2.69 -20.33 12.08
C ARG A 160 1.51 -20.36 13.04
N TRP A 161 0.30 -20.10 12.54
CA TRP A 161 -0.93 -20.10 13.32
C TRP A 161 -1.53 -21.50 13.53
N LYS A 162 -0.89 -22.55 13.03
CA LYS A 162 -1.32 -23.94 13.27
C LYS A 162 -1.01 -24.32 14.71
N GLY A 163 -2.04 -24.70 15.47
CA GLY A 163 -1.92 -25.02 16.90
C GLY A 163 -2.22 -23.84 17.84
N HIS A 164 -2.25 -22.60 17.34
CA HIS A 164 -2.57 -21.40 18.12
C HIS A 164 -4.06 -21.02 18.00
N HIS A 165 -4.96 -22.01 18.15
CA HIS A 165 -6.36 -21.87 17.76
C HIS A 165 -7.11 -20.75 18.47
N ASP A 166 -6.87 -20.56 19.78
CA ASP A 166 -7.61 -19.57 20.56
C ASP A 166 -7.11 -18.14 20.28
N VAL A 167 -5.79 -17.92 20.29
CA VAL A 167 -5.20 -16.63 19.91
C VAL A 167 -5.55 -16.26 18.47
N LYS A 168 -5.44 -17.21 17.53
CA LYS A 168 -5.86 -17.01 16.14
C LYS A 168 -7.32 -16.57 16.04
N ARG A 169 -8.21 -17.23 16.77
CA ARG A 169 -9.64 -16.89 16.77
C ARG A 169 -9.89 -15.49 17.31
N GLU A 170 -9.23 -15.14 18.40
CA GLU A 170 -9.36 -13.81 19.02
C GLU A 170 -8.83 -12.71 18.11
N VAL A 171 -7.66 -12.90 17.49
CA VAL A 171 -7.12 -11.95 16.51
C VAL A 171 -8.07 -11.77 15.33
N LEU A 172 -8.57 -12.87 14.76
CA LEU A 172 -9.52 -12.81 13.63
C LEU A 172 -10.81 -12.08 14.01
N ASP A 173 -11.38 -12.38 15.18
CA ASP A 173 -12.60 -11.73 15.67
C ASP A 173 -12.39 -10.22 15.89
N LYS A 174 -11.31 -9.82 16.55
CA LYS A 174 -10.98 -8.41 16.78
C LYS A 174 -10.68 -7.67 15.47
N CYS A 175 -9.90 -8.27 14.57
CA CYS A 175 -9.69 -7.72 13.23
C CYS A 175 -11.01 -7.54 12.47
N HIS A 176 -11.91 -8.53 12.52
CA HIS A 176 -13.21 -8.43 11.87
C HIS A 176 -14.06 -7.30 12.46
N LYS A 177 -14.16 -7.23 13.80
CA LYS A 177 -14.85 -6.14 14.51
C LYS A 177 -14.29 -4.76 14.16
N LEU A 178 -12.96 -4.67 14.00
CA LEU A 178 -12.30 -3.43 13.58
C LEU A 178 -12.54 -3.14 12.09
N LEU A 179 -12.64 -4.13 11.21
CA LEU A 179 -12.77 -3.87 9.78
C LEU A 179 -14.22 -3.64 9.35
N VAL A 180 -15.21 -4.27 10.01
CA VAL A 180 -16.63 -4.18 9.64
C VAL A 180 -17.11 -2.74 9.51
N PRO A 181 -16.87 -1.82 10.47
CA PRO A 181 -17.37 -0.46 10.34
C PRO A 181 -16.76 0.30 9.16
N TRP A 182 -15.46 0.09 8.94
CA TRP A 182 -14.76 0.66 7.79
C TRP A 182 -15.34 0.11 6.48
N VAL A 183 -15.52 -1.20 6.34
CA VAL A 183 -16.08 -1.82 5.13
C VAL A 183 -17.53 -1.39 4.87
N THR A 184 -18.35 -1.28 5.92
CA THR A 184 -19.79 -0.95 5.82
C THR A 184 -20.08 0.54 5.73
N LYS A 185 -19.06 1.41 5.71
CA LYS A 185 -19.21 2.88 5.68
C LYS A 185 -20.01 3.43 6.87
N THR A 186 -19.97 2.74 8.01
CA THR A 186 -20.69 3.15 9.23
C THR A 186 -19.87 4.10 10.11
N GLU A 187 -18.56 4.21 9.87
CA GLU A 187 -17.64 5.12 10.57
C GLU A 187 -17.07 6.20 9.63
N PRO A 188 -16.65 7.37 10.15
CA PRO A 188 -16.08 8.45 9.36
C PRO A 188 -14.74 8.08 8.71
N ASP A 189 -14.32 8.88 7.73
CA ASP A 189 -13.04 8.69 7.00
C ASP A 189 -11.77 8.81 7.88
N ASP A 190 -11.91 9.18 9.16
CA ASP A 190 -10.83 9.32 10.15
C ASP A 190 -10.53 8.04 10.98
N TYR A 191 -11.09 6.90 10.54
CA TYR A 191 -10.85 5.58 11.13
C TYR A 191 -9.35 5.26 11.33
N LEU A 192 -8.94 4.96 12.57
CA LEU A 192 -7.55 4.68 12.98
C LEU A 192 -6.55 5.84 12.83
N GLN A 193 -7.03 7.08 12.67
CA GLN A 193 -6.22 8.29 12.85
C GLN A 193 -5.96 8.57 14.34
N ASN A 194 -5.03 9.48 14.64
CA ASN A 194 -4.65 9.81 16.02
C ASN A 194 -5.88 10.22 16.85
N ARG A 195 -6.02 9.62 18.05
CA ARG A 195 -7.16 9.77 18.99
C ARG A 195 -8.46 9.06 18.58
N SER A 196 -8.47 8.27 17.50
CA SER A 196 -9.62 7.41 17.18
C SER A 196 -9.83 6.37 18.30
N PRO A 197 -11.08 6.16 18.78
CA PRO A 197 -11.40 5.09 19.74
C PRO A 197 -10.97 3.69 19.27
N SER A 198 -10.97 3.49 17.95
CA SER A 198 -10.55 2.26 17.28
C SER A 198 -9.06 1.94 17.45
N LEU A 199 -8.23 2.91 17.88
CA LEU A 199 -6.80 2.70 18.14
C LEU A 199 -6.56 1.74 19.31
N LEU A 200 -7.42 1.74 20.33
CA LEU A 200 -7.25 0.82 21.46
C LEU A 200 -7.42 -0.62 21.00
N LEU A 201 -8.45 -0.89 20.20
CA LEU A 201 -8.70 -2.21 19.62
C LEU A 201 -7.58 -2.62 18.65
N TYR A 202 -7.07 -1.68 17.86
CA TYR A 202 -5.89 -1.91 17.02
C TYR A 202 -4.66 -2.33 17.83
N SER A 203 -4.33 -1.63 18.92
CA SER A 203 -3.19 -1.98 19.78
C SER A 203 -3.35 -3.35 20.43
N GLN A 204 -4.57 -3.74 20.82
CA GLN A 204 -4.87 -5.08 21.32
C GLN A 204 -4.64 -6.15 20.25
N ILE A 205 -5.07 -5.89 19.00
CA ILE A 205 -4.85 -6.81 17.87
C ILE A 205 -3.35 -7.02 17.66
N VAL A 206 -2.57 -5.94 17.58
CA VAL A 206 -1.10 -6.03 17.36
C VAL A 206 -0.45 -6.84 18.49
N SER A 207 -0.76 -6.53 19.74
CA SER A 207 -0.20 -7.24 20.89
C SER A 207 -0.52 -8.75 20.87
N LEU A 208 -1.77 -9.11 20.55
CA LEU A 208 -2.17 -10.52 20.42
C LEU A 208 -1.52 -11.19 19.21
N TYR A 209 -1.46 -10.49 18.08
CA TYR A 209 -0.86 -10.99 16.84
C TYR A 209 0.63 -11.29 16.99
N GLU A 210 1.35 -10.48 17.77
CA GLU A 210 2.78 -10.68 18.06
C GLU A 210 3.03 -11.80 19.09
N SER A 211 2.03 -12.15 19.90
CA SER A 211 2.12 -13.19 20.93
C SER A 211 1.93 -14.63 20.43
N GLY A 212 1.38 -14.80 19.22
CA GLY A 212 1.11 -16.11 18.59
C GLY A 212 2.19 -16.55 17.62
#